data_AF-A0A5C8T2T1-F1
#
_entry.id   AF-A0A5C8T2T1-F1
#
_cell.length_a   1.000
_cell.length_b   1.000
_cell.length_c   1.000
_cell.angle_alpha   90.00
_cell.angle_beta   90.00
_cell.angle_gamma   90.00
#
_symmetry.space_group_name_H-M   'P 1'
#
loop_
_entity.id
_entity.type
_entity.pdbx_description
1 polymer ?
#
loop_
_entity_poly.entity_id
_entity_poly.type
_entity_poly.pdbx_seq_one_letter_code
_entity_poly.pdbx_strand_id
1 'polypeptide(L)'
;MTPEDLGARMADDHTQALREESEKIGTKINDAYEKLASKFRSRSDKARAAMDTKRSETKRALLKRRFELYADAANELEMRLADRQGSDRTDSD
;
A
#
# COMPACT_ATOMS: atom_id res chain seq x y z
N MET A 1 1.98 45.26 -13.19
CA MET A 1 2.52 43.99 -12.66
C MET A 1 3.95 44.28 -12.25
N THR A 2 4.23 44.16 -10.96
CA THR A 2 5.50 44.53 -10.33
C THR A 2 6.46 43.34 -10.31
N PRO A 3 7.77 43.55 -10.12
CA PRO A 3 8.73 42.47 -9.91
C PRO A 3 8.37 41.57 -8.71
N GLU A 4 7.71 42.13 -7.68
CA GLU A 4 7.21 41.39 -6.52
C GLU A 4 6.07 40.43 -6.90
N ASP A 5 5.14 40.86 -7.77
CA ASP A 5 4.05 40.00 -8.26
C ASP A 5 4.57 38.79 -9.07
N LEU A 6 5.68 38.97 -9.79
CA LEU A 6 6.32 37.88 -10.56
C LEU A 6 7.04 36.89 -9.64
N GLY A 7 7.70 37.38 -8.58
CA GLY A 7 8.36 36.55 -7.59
C GLY A 7 7.38 35.68 -6.79
N ALA A 8 6.24 36.26 -6.38
CA ALA A 8 5.19 35.54 -5.68
C ALA A 8 4.60 34.41 -6.54
N ARG A 9 4.28 34.71 -7.81
CA ARG A 9 3.74 33.71 -8.74
C ARG A 9 4.70 32.55 -9.01
N MET A 10 6.00 32.82 -9.15
CA MET A 10 7.00 31.76 -9.33
C MET A 10 7.14 30.88 -8.08
N ALA A 11 7.01 31.45 -6.88
CA ALA A 11 6.99 30.68 -5.64
C ALA A 11 5.75 29.77 -5.57
N ASP A 12 4.58 30.30 -5.93
CA ASP A 12 3.32 29.53 -5.98
C ASP A 12 3.41 28.38 -6.99
N ASP A 13 3.89 28.64 -8.22
CA ASP A 13 4.10 27.63 -9.25
C ASP A 13 5.08 26.52 -8.77
N HIS A 14 6.11 26.88 -8.01
CA HIS A 14 7.05 25.92 -7.45
C HIS A 14 6.41 25.05 -6.35
N THR A 15 5.64 25.65 -5.44
CA THR A 15 4.92 24.91 -4.40
C THR A 15 3.87 23.96 -4.98
N GLN A 16 3.17 24.39 -6.02
CA GLN A 16 2.22 23.57 -6.79
C GLN A 16 2.93 22.35 -7.39
N ALA A 17 4.06 22.54 -8.06
CA ALA A 17 4.83 21.45 -8.66
C ALA A 17 5.31 20.41 -7.63
N LEU A 18 5.76 20.88 -6.45
CA LEU A 18 6.16 19.98 -5.35
C LEU A 18 4.97 19.18 -4.80
N ARG A 19 3.78 19.78 -4.71
CA ARG A 19 2.56 19.09 -4.29
C ARG A 19 2.17 18.00 -5.28
N GLU A 20 2.16 18.31 -6.57
CA GLU A 20 1.84 17.36 -7.64
C GLU A 20 2.85 16.19 -7.68
N GLU A 21 4.14 16.47 -7.50
CA GLU A 21 5.15 15.42 -7.41
C GLU A 21 4.94 14.53 -6.17
N SER A 22 4.62 15.14 -5.03
CA SER A 22 4.34 14.43 -3.78
C SER A 22 3.12 13.50 -3.92
N GLU A 23 2.03 13.98 -4.51
CA GLU A 23 0.82 13.19 -4.79
C GLU A 23 1.11 12.03 -5.75
N LYS A 24 1.90 12.29 -6.79
CA LYS A 24 2.31 11.26 -7.76
C LYS A 24 3.15 10.17 -7.11
N ILE A 25 4.10 10.53 -6.26
CA ILE A 25 4.90 9.58 -5.49
C ILE A 25 4.01 8.83 -4.49
N GLY A 26 3.12 9.55 -3.80
CA GLY A 26 2.15 8.99 -2.86
C GLY A 26 1.29 7.90 -3.48
N THR A 27 0.77 8.15 -4.68
CA THR A 27 0.00 7.19 -5.49
C THR A 27 0.83 5.94 -5.82
N LYS A 28 2.06 6.11 -6.31
CA LYS A 28 2.93 4.97 -6.63
C LYS A 28 3.24 4.09 -5.42
N ILE A 29 3.38 4.70 -4.24
CA ILE A 29 3.57 3.97 -2.99
C ILE A 29 2.30 3.18 -2.65
N ASN A 30 1.12 3.81 -2.73
CA ASN A 30 -0.15 3.13 -2.48
C ASN A 30 -0.35 1.92 -3.41
N ASP A 31 -0.10 2.08 -4.71
CA ASP A 31 -0.18 1.00 -5.70
C ASP A 31 0.77 -0.17 -5.35
N ALA A 32 1.96 0.13 -4.83
CA ALA A 32 2.93 -0.89 -4.43
C ALA A 32 2.44 -1.69 -3.22
N TYR A 33 1.86 -1.02 -2.21
CA TYR A 33 1.24 -1.67 -1.06
C TYR A 33 0.10 -2.59 -1.50
N GLU A 34 -0.84 -2.08 -2.29
CA GLU A 34 -1.98 -2.85 -2.78
C GLU A 34 -1.53 -4.10 -3.56
N LYS A 35 -0.59 -3.93 -4.50
CA LYS A 35 -0.06 -5.03 -5.30
C LYS A 35 0.63 -6.09 -4.43
N LEU A 36 1.35 -5.68 -3.39
CA LEU A 36 2.04 -6.61 -2.51
C LEU A 36 1.05 -7.34 -1.58
N ALA A 37 0.08 -6.64 -1.02
CA ALA A 37 -1.01 -7.22 -0.23
C ALA A 37 -1.78 -8.29 -1.04
N SER A 38 -2.19 -7.94 -2.26
CA SER A 38 -2.89 -8.86 -3.17
C SER A 38 -2.08 -10.13 -3.49
N LYS A 39 -0.76 -9.99 -3.70
CA LYS A 39 0.13 -11.15 -3.91
C LYS A 39 0.17 -12.05 -2.67
N PHE A 40 0.24 -11.47 -1.47
CA PHE A 40 0.26 -12.24 -0.24
C PHE A 40 -1.09 -12.91 0.04
N ARG A 41 -2.23 -12.24 -0.21
CA ARG A 41 -3.57 -12.85 -0.21
C ARG A 41 -3.64 -14.06 -1.13
N SER A 42 -3.23 -13.90 -2.39
CA SER A 42 -3.23 -15.01 -3.35
C SER A 42 -2.38 -16.20 -2.89
N ARG A 43 -1.23 -15.95 -2.26
CA ARG A 43 -0.37 -17.00 -1.71
C ARG A 43 -0.97 -17.67 -0.47
N SER A 44 -1.63 -16.89 0.38
CA SER A 44 -2.39 -17.37 1.53
C SER A 44 -3.50 -18.32 1.07
N ASP A 45 -4.33 -17.89 0.11
CA ASP A 45 -5.44 -18.69 -0.42
C ASP A 45 -4.94 -19.99 -1.07
N LYS A 46 -3.84 -19.92 -1.82
CA LYS A 46 -3.20 -21.12 -2.38
C LYS A 46 -2.71 -22.10 -1.30
N ALA A 47 -2.12 -21.58 -0.23
CA ALA A 47 -1.69 -22.42 0.90
C ALA A 47 -2.89 -23.06 1.59
N ARG A 48 -3.99 -22.31 1.76
CA ARG A 48 -5.25 -22.81 2.32
C ARG A 48 -5.86 -23.92 1.46
N ALA A 49 -6.05 -23.68 0.17
CA ALA A 49 -6.58 -24.67 -0.76
C ALA A 49 -5.70 -25.93 -0.83
N ALA A 50 -4.38 -25.78 -0.71
CA ALA A 50 -3.48 -26.92 -0.70
C ALA A 50 -3.64 -27.80 0.55
N MET A 51 -4.06 -27.26 1.71
CA MET A 51 -4.25 -28.05 2.93
C MET A 51 -5.25 -29.19 2.74
N ASP A 52 -6.35 -28.90 2.06
CA ASP A 52 -7.46 -29.84 1.84
C ASP A 52 -7.04 -31.02 0.96
N THR A 53 -5.98 -30.86 0.16
CA THR A 53 -5.45 -31.90 -0.73
C THR A 53 -4.41 -32.80 -0.06
N LYS A 54 -3.95 -32.50 1.17
CA LYS A 54 -2.85 -33.24 1.81
C LYS A 54 -3.35 -34.19 2.91
N ARG A 55 -3.02 -35.47 2.74
CA ARG A 55 -3.27 -36.53 3.73
C ARG A 55 -2.30 -36.50 4.93
N SER A 56 -1.09 -36.00 4.74
CA SER A 56 -0.07 -35.89 5.80
C SER A 56 -0.34 -34.71 6.72
N GLU A 57 -0.40 -34.98 8.02
CA GLU A 57 -0.60 -33.98 9.06
C GLU A 57 0.54 -32.97 9.12
N THR A 58 1.80 -33.41 9.06
CA THR A 58 2.97 -32.53 9.01
C THR A 58 2.92 -31.57 7.83
N LYS A 59 2.51 -32.06 6.64
CA LYS A 59 2.34 -31.20 5.46
C LYS A 59 1.20 -30.20 5.63
N ARG A 60 0.08 -30.60 6.25
CA ARG A 60 -1.02 -29.69 6.60
C ARG A 60 -0.56 -28.61 7.58
N ALA A 61 0.19 -28.98 8.62
CA ALA A 61 0.73 -28.03 9.60
C ALA A 61 1.66 -26.99 8.96
N LEU A 62 2.55 -27.42 8.05
CA LEU A 62 3.42 -26.50 7.30
C LEU A 62 2.62 -25.55 6.41
N LEU A 63 1.61 -26.05 5.71
CA LEU A 63 0.74 -25.23 4.86
C LEU A 63 -0.11 -24.25 5.69
N LYS A 64 -0.59 -24.67 6.87
CA LYS A 64 -1.27 -23.81 7.83
C LYS A 64 -0.37 -22.65 8.26
N ARG A 65 0.88 -22.95 8.62
CA ARG A 65 1.84 -21.90 9.01
C ARG A 65 2.14 -20.92 7.86
N ARG A 66 2.24 -21.41 6.62
CA ARG A 66 2.40 -20.57 5.43
C ARG A 66 1.18 -19.70 5.17
N PHE A 67 -0.02 -20.27 5.31
CA PHE A 67 -1.28 -19.53 5.20
C PHE A 67 -1.32 -18.36 6.19
N GLU A 68 -1.05 -18.62 7.47
CA GLU A 68 -1.01 -17.60 8.53
C GLU A 68 -0.01 -16.49 8.19
N LEU A 69 1.25 -16.85 7.90
CA LEU A 69 2.29 -15.85 7.60
C LEU A 69 1.96 -14.97 6.40
N TYR A 70 1.36 -15.54 5.35
CA TYR A 70 0.94 -14.76 4.19
C TYR A 70 -0.30 -13.90 4.48
N ALA A 71 -1.25 -14.40 5.27
CA ALA A 71 -2.42 -13.63 5.68
C ALA A 71 -2.01 -12.43 6.56
N ASP A 72 -1.13 -12.65 7.54
CA ASP A 72 -0.63 -11.61 8.44
C ASP A 72 0.14 -10.53 7.66
N ALA A 73 1.01 -10.94 6.73
CA ALA A 73 1.73 -9.99 5.87
C ALA A 73 0.80 -9.18 4.98
N ALA A 74 -0.27 -9.79 4.44
CA ALA A 74 -1.28 -9.05 3.67
C ALA A 74 -2.02 -8.03 4.56
N ASN A 75 -2.47 -8.46 5.75
CA ASN A 75 -3.18 -7.59 6.70
C ASN A 75 -2.33 -6.38 7.10
N GLU A 76 -1.04 -6.57 7.42
CA GLU A 76 -0.13 -5.46 7.78
C GLU A 76 -0.01 -4.43 6.64
N LEU A 77 0.09 -4.89 5.39
CA LEU A 77 0.18 -4.01 4.23
C LEU A 77 -1.13 -3.27 3.97
N GLU A 78 -2.27 -3.95 4.13
CA GLU A 78 -3.61 -3.37 4.02
C GLU A 78 -3.86 -2.31 5.11
N MET A 79 -3.43 -2.57 6.36
CA MET A 79 -3.51 -1.61 7.46
C MET A 79 -2.67 -0.36 7.18
N ARG A 80 -1.41 -0.54 6.76
CA ARG A 80 -0.56 0.61 6.40
C ARG A 80 -1.13 1.41 5.24
N LEU A 81 -1.72 0.74 4.25
CA LEU A 81 -2.39 1.43 3.14
C LEU A 81 -3.58 2.25 3.65
N ALA A 82 -4.40 1.68 4.53
CA ALA A 82 -5.54 2.36 5.13
C ALA A 82 -5.09 3.58 5.96
N ASP A 83 -4.03 3.46 6.75
CA ASP A 83 -3.48 4.58 7.52
C ASP A 83 -3.00 5.71 6.60
N ARG A 84 -2.29 5.38 5.50
CA ARG A 84 -1.83 6.37 4.52
C ARG A 84 -2.98 7.07 3.79
N GLN A 85 -4.01 6.31 3.42
CA GLN A 85 -5.20 6.88 2.77
C GLN A 85 -6.10 7.63 3.76
N GLY A 86 -6.02 7.31 5.04
CA GLY A 86 -6.69 8.02 6.13
C GLY A 86 -6.01 9.34 6.45
N SER A 87 -4.68 9.39 6.49
CA SER A 87 -3.91 10.63 6.68
C SER A 87 -4.06 11.60 5.52
N ASP A 88 -4.18 11.11 4.28
CA ASP A 88 -4.44 11.97 3.10
C ASP A 88 -5.76 12.76 3.21
N ARG A 89 -6.75 12.24 3.96
CA ARG A 89 -8.04 12.94 4.15
C ARG A 89 -7.98 14.04 5.18
N THR A 90 -7.04 14.01 6.12
CA THR A 90 -6.97 15.00 7.21
C THR A 90 -6.17 16.25 6.85
N ASP A 91 -5.36 16.19 5.79
CA ASP A 91 -4.55 17.32 5.30
C ASP A 91 -5.22 18.09 4.14
N SER A 92 -6.50 17.80 3.86
CA SER A 92 -7.29 18.40 2.76
C SER A 92 -8.37 19.39 3.22
N ASP A 93 -8.38 19.82 4.49
CA ASP A 93 -9.36 20.77 5.06
C ASP A 93 -8.72 22.14 5.39
#